data_AF-A0A816PBR2-F1
#
_entry.id   AF-A0A816PBR2-F1
#
_cell.length_a   1.000
_cell.length_b   1.000
_cell.length_c   1.000
_cell.angle_alpha   90.00
_cell.angle_beta   90.00
_cell.angle_gamma   90.00
#
_symmetry.space_group_name_H-M   'P 1'
#
loop_
_entity.id
_entity.type
_entity.pdbx_description
1 polymer ?
#
loop_
_entity_poly.entity_id
_entity_poly.type
_entity_poly.pdbx_seq_one_letter_code
_entity_poly.pdbx_strand_id
1 'polypeptide(L)'
;MESSLGFMAVFAVSGSVVFVASQFHKRLLSDYLDKFELEIRSPENAAMKKKVRFAADVVEPSGNNKEYRRRHSSKAKLNRELKMAANI
;
A
#
# COMPACT_ATOMS: atom_id res chain seq x y z
N MET A 1 -22.31 -0.50 57.28
CA MET A 1 -22.41 -0.12 55.85
C MET A 1 -21.20 0.69 55.35
N GLU A 2 -20.28 1.14 56.21
CA GLU A 2 -19.13 1.96 55.81
C GLU A 2 -18.01 1.16 55.14
N SER A 3 -17.79 -0.08 55.59
CA SER A 3 -16.73 -0.96 55.08
C SER A 3 -16.95 -1.39 53.63
N SER A 4 -18.21 -1.68 53.26
CA SER A 4 -18.59 -2.05 51.89
C SER A 4 -18.35 -0.93 50.89
N LEU A 5 -18.52 0.33 51.31
CA LEU A 5 -18.28 1.49 50.48
C LEU A 5 -16.78 1.71 50.24
N GLY A 6 -15.95 1.46 51.26
CA GLY A 6 -14.49 1.48 51.14
C GLY A 6 -13.95 0.44 50.17
N PHE A 7 -14.43 -0.80 50.24
CA PHE A 7 -14.04 -1.84 49.28
C PHE A 7 -14.46 -1.49 47.85
N MET A 8 -15.68 -1.00 47.65
CA MET A 8 -16.14 -0.53 46.33
C MET A 8 -15.30 0.64 45.81
N ALA A 9 -14.86 1.56 46.67
CA ALA A 9 -13.96 2.65 46.27
C ALA A 9 -12.60 2.12 45.79
N VAL A 10 -12.02 1.13 46.47
CA VAL A 10 -10.75 0.50 46.06
C VAL A 10 -10.91 -0.21 44.71
N PHE A 11 -12.01 -0.93 44.49
CA PHE A 11 -12.30 -1.56 43.20
C PHE A 11 -12.54 -0.54 42.09
N ALA A 12 -13.24 0.56 42.37
CA ALA A 12 -13.47 1.62 41.39
C ALA A 12 -12.14 2.29 40.99
N VAL A 13 -11.29 2.62 41.97
CA VAL A 13 -10.00 3.26 41.73
C VAL A 13 -9.05 2.30 41.00
N SER A 14 -8.86 1.07 41.52
CA SER A 14 -7.97 0.08 40.87
C SER A 14 -8.49 -0.38 39.51
N GLY A 15 -9.79 -0.64 39.39
CA GLY A 15 -10.43 -1.04 38.16
C GLY A 15 -10.41 0.04 37.08
N SER A 16 -10.53 1.32 37.45
CA SER A 16 -10.48 2.42 36.49
C SER A 16 -9.14 2.50 35.74
N VAL A 17 -8.02 2.26 36.42
CA VAL A 17 -6.68 2.27 35.79
C VAL A 17 -6.57 1.13 34.78
N VAL A 18 -7.03 -0.07 35.15
CA VAL A 18 -7.06 -1.25 34.27
C VAL A 18 -8.00 -1.02 33.08
N PHE A 19 -9.16 -0.39 33.30
CA PHE A 19 -10.12 -0.06 32.25
C PHE A 19 -9.58 0.96 31.25
N VAL A 20 -8.92 2.01 31.74
CA VAL A 20 -8.23 3.01 30.90
C VAL A 20 -7.13 2.33 30.09
N ALA A 21 -6.26 1.54 30.72
CA ALA A 21 -5.23 0.78 30.01
C ALA A 21 -5.83 -0.15 28.94
N SER A 22 -6.92 -0.87 29.26
CA SER A 22 -7.62 -1.74 28.32
C SER A 22 -8.21 -0.97 27.13
N GLN A 23 -8.78 0.22 27.35
CA GLN A 23 -9.29 1.06 26.27
C GLN A 23 -8.18 1.62 25.39
N PHE A 24 -7.06 2.03 25.98
CA PHE A 24 -5.87 2.43 25.22
C PHE A 24 -5.34 1.27 24.39
N HIS A 25 -5.26 0.06 24.94
CA HIS A 25 -4.85 -1.12 24.18
C HIS A 25 -5.81 -1.43 23.04
N LYS A 26 -7.14 -1.39 23.22
CA LYS A 26 -8.09 -1.67 22.14
C LYS A 26 -8.06 -0.61 21.04
N ARG A 27 -8.01 0.68 21.40
CA ARG A 27 -7.98 1.77 20.42
C ARG A 27 -6.66 1.83 19.67
N LEU A 28 -5.54 1.72 20.39
CA LEU A 28 -4.22 1.71 19.77
C LEU A 28 -4.03 0.45 18.92
N LEU A 29 -4.42 -0.73 19.41
CA LEU A 29 -4.36 -1.95 18.59
C LEU A 29 -5.27 -1.86 17.38
N SER A 30 -6.48 -1.29 17.47
CA SER A 30 -7.36 -1.12 16.31
C SER A 30 -6.76 -0.17 15.28
N ASP A 31 -6.25 0.99 15.69
CA ASP A 31 -5.67 1.98 14.77
C ASP A 31 -4.38 1.45 14.11
N TYR A 32 -3.57 0.69 14.86
CA TYR A 32 -2.37 0.04 14.34
C TYR A 32 -2.70 -1.17 13.46
N LEU A 33 -3.67 -2.00 13.84
CA LEU A 33 -4.10 -3.15 13.05
C LEU A 33 -4.79 -2.72 11.78
N ASP A 34 -5.56 -1.63 11.77
CA ASP A 34 -6.16 -1.08 10.55
C ASP A 34 -5.06 -0.58 9.59
N LYS A 35 -4.05 0.14 10.10
CA LYS A 35 -2.87 0.51 9.32
C LYS A 35 -2.07 -0.70 8.82
N PHE A 36 -1.83 -1.68 9.68
CA PHE A 36 -1.12 -2.91 9.33
C PHE A 36 -1.90 -3.76 8.35
N GLU A 37 -3.22 -3.88 8.51
CA GLU A 37 -4.10 -4.60 7.60
C GLU A 37 -4.11 -3.88 6.25
N LEU A 38 -4.22 -2.55 6.21
CA LEU A 38 -4.13 -1.79 4.97
C LEU A 38 -2.75 -1.93 4.30
N GLU A 39 -1.66 -1.98 5.07
CA GLU A 39 -0.30 -2.18 4.56
C GLU A 39 -0.06 -3.62 4.07
N ILE A 40 -0.56 -4.63 4.80
CA ILE A 40 -0.48 -6.06 4.44
C ILE A 40 -1.42 -6.38 3.27
N ARG A 41 -2.63 -5.79 3.26
CA ARG A 41 -3.67 -5.99 2.25
C ARG A 41 -3.44 -5.14 1.03
N SER A 42 -2.61 -4.09 1.08
CA SER A 42 -2.20 -3.34 -0.10
C SER A 42 -1.53 -4.30 -1.09
N PRO A 43 -2.25 -4.72 -2.15
CA PRO A 43 -1.70 -5.63 -3.14
C PRO A 43 -0.72 -4.91 -4.07
N GLU A 44 -0.54 -3.60 -3.89
CA GLU A 44 0.28 -2.76 -4.76
C GLU A 44 1.78 -3.13 -4.66
N ASN A 45 2.18 -3.77 -3.55
CA ASN A 45 3.54 -4.27 -3.35
C ASN A 45 3.62 -5.78 -3.13
N ALA A 46 2.51 -6.52 -3.29
CA ALA A 46 2.56 -7.96 -3.46
C ALA A 46 3.12 -8.24 -4.86
N ALA A 47 4.43 -8.03 -4.99
CA ALA A 47 5.24 -8.06 -6.19
C ALA A 47 4.55 -8.87 -7.29
N MET A 48 3.81 -8.17 -8.16
CA MET A 48 3.21 -8.75 -9.35
C MET A 48 4.37 -9.42 -10.06
N LYS A 49 4.46 -10.76 -9.94
CA LYS A 49 5.65 -11.50 -10.31
C LYS A 49 5.91 -11.19 -11.77
N LYS A 50 6.90 -10.34 -12.04
CA LYS A 50 7.23 -9.94 -13.40
C LYS A 50 7.75 -11.18 -14.10
N LYS A 51 6.88 -11.82 -14.88
CA LYS A 51 7.24 -12.98 -15.67
C LYS A 51 8.05 -12.49 -16.86
N VAL A 52 9.30 -12.91 -16.95
CA VAL A 52 10.16 -12.61 -18.09
C VAL A 52 9.47 -13.12 -19.35
N ARG A 53 9.27 -12.22 -20.32
CA ARG A 53 8.76 -12.55 -21.66
C ARG A 53 9.86 -12.22 -22.65
N PHE A 54 10.19 -13.19 -23.49
CA PHE A 54 11.05 -12.96 -24.64
C PHE A 54 10.18 -12.43 -25.79
N ALA A 55 10.71 -11.46 -26.54
CA ALA A 55 10.07 -11.03 -27.77
C ALA A 55 10.13 -12.20 -28.78
N ALA A 56 9.01 -12.49 -29.44
CA ALA A 56 8.95 -13.53 -30.47
C ALA A 56 9.90 -13.21 -31.64
N ASP A 57 10.02 -11.92 -31.95
CA ASP A 57 10.89 -11.44 -33.00
C ASP A 57 12.12 -10.78 -32.37
N VAL A 58 13.23 -11.52 -32.34
CA VAL A 58 14.55 -10.95 -32.08
C VAL A 58 14.95 -10.22 -33.36
N VAL A 59 14.74 -8.90 -33.41
CA VAL A 59 15.32 -8.07 -34.46
C VAL A 59 16.83 -8.09 -34.22
N GLU A 60 17.56 -8.82 -35.07
CA GLU A 60 19.01 -8.77 -35.06
C GLU A 60 19.44 -7.30 -35.14
N PRO A 61 20.35 -6.84 -34.27
CA PRO A 61 20.90 -5.51 -34.40
C PRO A 61 21.71 -5.48 -35.70
N SER A 62 21.06 -5.08 -36.79
CA SER A 62 21.75 -4.67 -38.01
C SER A 62 22.78 -3.65 -37.55
N GLY A 63 24.06 -3.84 -37.89
CA GLY A 63 25.21 -3.14 -37.30
C GLY A 63 25.17 -1.60 -37.31
N ASN A 64 24.09 -0.99 -37.82
CA ASN A 64 23.75 0.42 -37.69
C ASN A 64 22.37 0.63 -37.01
N ASN A 65 22.37 0.89 -35.70
CA ASN A 65 21.21 1.19 -34.83
C ASN A 65 20.48 2.54 -35.17
N LYS A 66 20.61 3.08 -36.39
CA LYS A 66 19.91 4.30 -36.81
C LYS A 66 18.44 4.05 -37.14
N GLU A 67 18.12 2.89 -37.72
CA GLU A 67 16.75 2.60 -38.15
C GLU A 67 15.84 2.22 -36.98
N TYR A 68 16.33 1.38 -36.06
CA TYR A 68 15.64 1.06 -34.81
C TYR A 68 15.26 2.34 -34.03
N ARG A 69 16.21 3.27 -33.86
CA ARG A 69 15.98 4.54 -33.17
C ARG A 69 14.91 5.42 -33.84
N ARG A 70 14.87 5.45 -35.19
CA ARG A 70 13.83 6.18 -35.94
C ARG A 70 12.43 5.59 -35.75
N ARG A 71 12.30 4.27 -35.75
CA ARG A 71 11.01 3.59 -35.56
C ARG A 71 10.47 3.74 -34.13
N HIS A 72 11.36 3.77 -33.14
CA HIS A 72 10.96 3.95 -31.74
C HIS A 72 10.67 5.41 -31.37
N SER A 73 11.36 6.40 -31.96
CA SER A 73 11.07 7.82 -31.69
C SER A 73 9.73 8.27 -32.29
N SER A 74 9.37 7.77 -33.47
CA SER A 74 8.10 8.06 -34.13
C SER A 74 6.90 7.47 -33.36
N LYS A 75 7.01 6.22 -32.89
CA LYS A 75 5.99 5.61 -32.01
C LYS A 75 5.81 6.39 -30.70
N ALA A 76 6.90 6.87 -30.09
CA ALA A 76 6.82 7.67 -28.87
C ALA A 76 6.12 9.02 -29.10
N LYS A 77 6.35 9.65 -30.26
CA LYS A 77 5.69 10.92 -30.63
C LYS A 77 4.18 10.71 -30.85
N LEU A 78 3.80 9.70 -31.61
CA LEU A 78 2.38 9.38 -31.88
C LEU A 78 1.62 9.04 -30.59
N ASN A 79 2.22 8.29 -29.68
CA ASN A 79 1.62 8.00 -28.37
C ASN A 79 1.44 9.25 -27.49
N ARG A 80 2.32 10.25 -27.59
CA ARG A 80 2.14 11.53 -26.89
C ARG A 80 1.01 12.35 -27.51
N GLU A 81 0.90 12.37 -28.83
CA GLU A 81 -0.17 13.08 -29.54
C GLU A 81 -1.54 12.47 -29.25
N LEU A 82 -1.68 11.13 -29.31
CA LEU A 82 -2.90 10.45 -28.91
C LEU A 82 -3.28 10.71 -27.45
N LYS A 83 -2.30 10.76 -26.54
CA LYS A 83 -2.54 11.10 -25.14
C LYS A 83 -3.04 12.53 -24.95
N MET A 84 -2.52 13.48 -25.73
CA MET A 84 -2.99 14.86 -25.66
C MET A 84 -4.37 15.03 -26.30
N ALA A 85 -4.68 14.30 -27.37
CA ALA A 85 -5.99 14.30 -28.00
C ALA A 85 -7.08 13.64 -27.15
N ALA A 86 -6.74 12.63 -26.35
CA ALA A 86 -7.68 11.92 -25.48
C ALA A 86 -7.98 12.64 -24.15
N ASN A 87 -7.27 13.74 -23.86
CA ASN A 87 -7.41 14.54 -22.64
C ASN A 87 -8.15 15.88 -22.89
N ILE A 88 -8.84 15.99 -24.03
CA ILE A 88 -9.72 17.09 -24.43
C ILE A 88 -11.18 16.61 -24.39
#